data_AF-A0A8T6Y816-F1
#
_entry.id   AF-A0A8T6Y816-F1
#
_cell.length_a   1.000
_cell.length_b   1.000
_cell.length_c   1.000
_cell.angle_alpha   90.00
_cell.angle_beta   90.00
_cell.angle_gamma   90.00
#
_symmetry.space_group_name_H-M   'P 1'
#
loop_
_entity.id
_entity.type
_entity.pdbx_description
1 polymer ?
#
loop_
_entity_poly.entity_id
_entity_poly.type
_entity_poly.pdbx_seq_one_letter_code
_entity_poly.pdbx_strand_id
1 'polypeptide(L)'
;MTGNKSTAQPANNITQQDNNITESDQDIVLLIHLIEIDAVSMLSENKLYIRETLAFKNTGTMRFSGLLRTWVPGGADIINQAGLGEIAKTEMSTGEISGYLPVTRNGDIISWKDDIGTNTIAPLYVVEYTLPSKPEGMLNKARNYQKVFLYPALTKQPSMVQVKLTRSQGTNIVITDETGNSVLDSGSLREENNDVIYTWDMPRFKEINLSISEPAIAPSTIAIYALIGGLIILVLAYPVIRKKSERLRSIEEKLKNSLEKKPTAASPEEANEQEIPETTEDEKQVADDVDSTGILTEEQERQNNDLRIKLNELEKDYASGNMLDEEYEELRGSYLAQIEKINKMKERPG
;
A
#
# COMPACT_ATOMS: atom_id res chain seq x y z
N MET A 1 3.01 49.65 0.67
CA MET A 1 2.13 49.36 -0.49
C MET A 1 3.00 48.95 -1.67
N THR A 2 3.14 47.65 -1.89
CA THR A 2 3.71 47.06 -3.11
C THR A 2 3.14 45.64 -3.18
N GLY A 3 2.12 45.47 -4.01
CA GLY A 3 1.38 44.22 -4.17
C GLY A 3 2.18 43.22 -5.02
N ASN A 4 2.24 41.99 -4.52
CA ASN A 4 2.77 40.83 -5.23
C ASN A 4 1.92 40.53 -6.47
N LYS A 5 2.57 40.43 -7.62
CA LYS A 5 1.99 39.88 -8.84
C LYS A 5 1.81 38.37 -8.66
N SER A 6 0.56 37.96 -8.49
CA SER A 6 0.14 36.57 -8.70
C SER A 6 0.18 36.28 -10.20
N THR A 7 1.07 35.38 -10.63
CA THR A 7 1.05 34.79 -11.96
C THR A 7 -0.09 33.79 -12.03
N ALA A 8 -1.26 34.27 -12.45
CA ALA A 8 -2.35 33.43 -12.90
C ALA A 8 -1.92 32.71 -14.19
N GLN A 9 -1.95 31.38 -14.16
CA GLN A 9 -1.90 30.55 -15.37
C GLN A 9 -3.09 30.91 -16.27
N PRO A 10 -2.90 30.96 -17.60
CA PRO A 10 -3.97 31.35 -18.50
C PRO A 10 -5.09 30.32 -18.46
N ALA A 11 -6.31 30.81 -18.24
CA ALA A 11 -7.53 30.09 -18.56
C ALA A 11 -7.49 29.75 -20.05
N ASN A 12 -7.24 28.47 -20.35
CA ASN A 12 -7.50 27.94 -21.67
C ASN A 12 -9.01 28.02 -21.89
N ASN A 13 -9.44 29.10 -22.55
CA ASN A 13 -10.74 29.15 -23.20
C ASN A 13 -10.77 28.04 -24.24
N ILE A 14 -11.26 26.87 -23.83
CA ILE A 14 -11.75 25.84 -24.73
C ILE A 14 -12.97 26.47 -25.40
N THR A 15 -12.76 27.09 -26.55
CA THR A 15 -13.85 27.29 -27.51
C THR A 15 -14.36 25.90 -27.88
N GLN A 16 -15.42 25.50 -27.19
CA GLN A 16 -16.27 24.36 -27.54
C GLN A 16 -16.66 24.52 -29.00
N GLN A 17 -16.13 23.63 -29.83
CA GLN A 17 -16.70 23.39 -31.14
C GLN A 17 -17.94 22.50 -30.90
N ASP A 18 -19.08 23.15 -30.67
CA ASP A 18 -20.44 22.58 -30.55
C ASP A 18 -20.90 21.93 -31.87
N ASN A 19 -20.13 21.00 -32.43
CA ASN A 19 -20.48 20.36 -33.69
C ASN A 19 -20.51 18.83 -33.52
N ASN A 20 -21.74 18.30 -33.52
CA ASN A 20 -22.16 16.90 -33.53
C ASN A 20 -22.49 16.27 -32.16
N ILE A 21 -23.47 16.85 -31.47
CA ILE A 21 -24.45 16.03 -30.72
C ILE A 21 -25.62 15.82 -31.69
N THR A 22 -25.71 14.65 -32.29
CA THR A 22 -26.90 14.28 -33.08
C THR A 22 -28.06 13.94 -32.12
N GLU A 23 -29.32 14.01 -32.56
CA GLU A 23 -30.47 13.57 -31.73
C GLU A 23 -30.26 12.14 -31.18
N SER A 24 -29.55 11.30 -31.93
CA SER A 24 -29.15 9.94 -31.53
C SER A 24 -28.27 9.89 -30.27
N ASP A 25 -27.47 10.91 -29.97
CA ASP A 25 -26.61 10.96 -28.79
C ASP A 25 -27.40 11.24 -27.50
N GLN A 26 -28.63 11.76 -27.60
CA GLN A 26 -29.51 11.91 -26.45
C GLN A 26 -30.13 10.58 -26.01
N ASP A 27 -30.22 9.59 -26.89
CA ASP A 27 -30.88 8.33 -26.61
C ASP A 27 -29.97 7.30 -25.94
N ILE A 28 -28.67 7.56 -25.88
CA ILE A 28 -27.70 6.74 -25.15
C ILE A 28 -27.59 7.17 -23.70
N VAL A 29 -27.68 6.20 -22.80
CA VAL A 29 -27.43 6.38 -21.36
C VAL A 29 -26.35 5.42 -20.89
N LEU A 30 -25.49 5.88 -19.97
CA LEU A 30 -24.59 5.01 -19.24
C LEU A 30 -25.38 4.37 -18.09
N LEU A 31 -25.60 3.06 -18.16
CA LEU A 31 -26.30 2.32 -17.11
C LEU A 31 -25.39 2.08 -15.92
N ILE A 32 -24.21 1.53 -16.17
CA ILE A 32 -23.28 1.11 -15.12
C ILE A 32 -21.92 1.70 -15.46
N HIS A 33 -21.32 2.33 -14.46
CA HIS A 33 -19.91 2.70 -14.47
C HIS A 33 -19.22 2.05 -13.27
N LEU A 34 -18.52 0.96 -13.54
CA LEU A 34 -17.64 0.33 -12.56
C LEU A 34 -16.23 0.90 -12.73
N ILE A 35 -15.64 1.40 -11.66
CA ILE A 35 -14.29 1.93 -11.60
C ILE A 35 -13.53 1.09 -10.58
N GLU A 36 -12.59 0.30 -11.04
CA GLU A 36 -11.71 -0.52 -10.22
C GLU A 36 -10.36 0.19 -10.14
N ILE A 37 -9.95 0.55 -8.92
CA ILE A 37 -8.72 1.26 -8.64
C ILE A 37 -7.86 0.34 -7.79
N ASP A 38 -6.70 -0.04 -8.32
CA ASP A 38 -5.71 -0.80 -7.58
C ASP A 38 -4.59 0.14 -7.14
N ALA A 39 -4.57 0.41 -5.83
CA ALA A 39 -3.58 1.27 -5.19
C ALA A 39 -2.32 0.50 -4.75
N VAL A 40 -2.29 -0.82 -4.93
CA VAL A 40 -1.24 -1.71 -4.38
C VAL A 40 -0.32 -2.25 -5.48
N SER A 41 -0.86 -2.70 -6.61
CA SER A 41 -0.06 -3.40 -7.64
C SER A 41 1.07 -2.56 -8.23
N MET A 42 0.85 -1.26 -8.40
CA MET A 42 1.83 -0.33 -8.97
C MET A 42 2.37 0.68 -7.95
N LEU A 43 2.38 0.30 -6.67
CA LEU A 43 2.82 1.17 -5.58
C LEU A 43 4.27 1.64 -5.77
N SER A 44 5.18 0.73 -6.15
CA SER A 44 6.62 0.98 -6.36
C SER A 44 6.91 1.92 -7.53
N GLU A 45 6.04 1.93 -8.54
CA GLU A 45 6.16 2.80 -9.72
C GLU A 45 5.51 4.18 -9.51
N ASN A 46 4.94 4.45 -8.33
CA ASN A 46 4.13 5.63 -8.05
C ASN A 46 3.00 5.83 -9.07
N LYS A 47 2.32 4.74 -9.41
CA LYS A 47 1.15 4.75 -10.30
C LYS A 47 -0.06 4.13 -9.59
N LEU A 48 -1.24 4.51 -10.04
CA LEU A 48 -2.48 3.77 -9.82
C LEU A 48 -2.78 2.99 -11.08
N TYR A 49 -3.24 1.74 -10.92
CA TYR A 49 -3.86 1.00 -12.01
C TYR A 49 -5.37 1.20 -11.94
N ILE A 50 -5.98 1.62 -13.04
CA ILE A 50 -7.43 1.82 -13.11
C ILE A 50 -7.98 0.97 -14.26
N ARG A 51 -9.05 0.24 -13.94
CA ARG A 51 -9.90 -0.44 -14.92
C ARG A 51 -11.31 0.09 -14.79
N GLU A 52 -11.84 0.61 -15.87
CA GLU A 52 -13.24 1.02 -15.95
C GLU A 52 -14.03 0.06 -16.81
N THR A 53 -15.20 -0.33 -16.33
CA THR A 53 -16.19 -1.09 -17.10
C THR A 53 -17.46 -0.25 -17.26
N LEU A 54 -17.82 0.02 -18.52
CA LEU A 54 -18.89 0.92 -18.92
C LEU A 54 -20.00 0.12 -19.64
N ALA A 55 -21.25 0.27 -19.21
CA ALA A 55 -22.40 -0.35 -19.85
C ALA A 55 -23.32 0.70 -20.47
N PHE A 56 -23.34 0.82 -21.80
CA PHE A 56 -24.22 1.77 -22.48
C PHE A 56 -25.53 1.11 -22.92
N LYS A 57 -26.64 1.82 -22.77
CA LYS A 57 -27.94 1.38 -23.28
C LYS A 57 -28.54 2.43 -24.19
N ASN A 58 -29.07 1.96 -25.31
CA ASN A 58 -29.93 2.76 -26.16
C ASN A 58 -31.37 2.73 -25.61
N THR A 59 -31.87 3.91 -25.25
CA THR A 59 -33.22 4.15 -24.74
C THR A 59 -34.15 4.75 -25.79
N GLY A 60 -33.63 5.04 -26.98
CA GLY A 60 -34.38 5.55 -28.12
C GLY A 60 -35.19 4.48 -28.84
N THR A 61 -35.87 4.91 -29.90
CA THR A 61 -36.69 4.04 -30.76
C THR A 61 -35.98 3.59 -32.02
N MET A 62 -34.79 4.15 -32.32
CA MET A 62 -33.94 3.79 -33.46
C MET A 62 -32.58 3.28 -32.99
N ARG A 63 -31.91 2.49 -33.84
CA ARG A 63 -30.54 2.03 -33.59
C ARG A 63 -29.60 3.22 -33.48
N PHE A 64 -28.80 3.26 -32.41
CA PHE A 64 -27.72 4.21 -32.26
C PHE A 64 -26.55 3.82 -33.15
N SER A 65 -25.94 4.80 -33.80
CA SER A 65 -24.67 4.68 -34.52
C SER A 65 -23.90 5.99 -34.34
N GLY A 66 -22.84 5.96 -33.53
CA GLY A 66 -22.21 7.21 -33.12
C GLY A 66 -20.95 7.02 -32.29
N LEU A 67 -20.52 8.11 -31.66
CA LEU A 67 -19.36 8.13 -30.79
C LEU A 67 -19.79 7.96 -29.33
N LEU A 68 -19.28 6.91 -28.70
CA LEU A 68 -19.32 6.73 -27.26
C LEU A 68 -18.08 7.36 -26.64
N ARG A 69 -18.20 7.91 -25.43
CA ARG A 69 -17.13 8.66 -24.78
C ARG A 69 -17.06 8.38 -23.28
N THR A 70 -15.86 8.50 -22.72
CA THR A 70 -15.64 8.59 -21.28
C THR A 70 -14.51 9.58 -21.00
N TRP A 71 -14.45 10.10 -19.79
CA TRP A 71 -13.37 10.96 -19.33
C TRP A 71 -12.27 10.11 -18.70
N VAL A 72 -11.02 10.32 -19.05
CA VAL A 72 -9.85 9.67 -18.44
C VAL A 72 -8.90 10.77 -17.97
N PRO A 73 -8.42 10.73 -16.72
CA PRO A 73 -7.63 11.83 -16.18
C PRO A 73 -6.40 12.18 -17.02
N GLY A 74 -6.06 13.47 -17.02
CA GLY A 74 -4.87 13.98 -17.68
C GLY A 74 -3.61 13.28 -17.18
N GLY A 75 -2.72 12.93 -18.11
CA GLY A 75 -1.50 12.17 -17.80
C GLY A 75 -1.69 10.67 -17.62
N ALA A 76 -2.90 10.13 -17.78
CA ALA A 76 -3.11 8.69 -17.80
C ALA A 76 -2.52 8.04 -19.07
N ASP A 77 -1.79 6.95 -18.88
CA ASP A 77 -1.29 6.08 -19.94
C ASP A 77 -2.28 4.93 -20.16
N ILE A 78 -2.99 4.94 -21.29
CA ILE A 78 -3.97 3.90 -21.63
C ILE A 78 -3.23 2.60 -21.93
N ILE A 79 -3.54 1.55 -21.17
CA ILE A 79 -2.93 0.23 -21.30
C ILE A 79 -3.65 -0.50 -22.43
N ASN A 80 -2.89 -1.08 -23.34
CA ASN A 80 -3.40 -1.82 -24.49
C ASN A 80 -2.43 -2.96 -24.84
N GLN A 81 -2.94 -3.99 -25.55
CA GLN A 81 -2.12 -5.13 -25.96
C GLN A 81 -1.10 -4.81 -27.08
N ALA A 82 -1.19 -3.63 -27.73
CA ALA A 82 -0.41 -3.32 -28.93
C ALA A 82 0.05 -1.85 -29.11
N GLY A 83 -0.08 -0.98 -28.10
CA GLY A 83 0.30 0.44 -28.18
C GLY A 83 -0.68 1.35 -28.93
N LEU A 84 -1.81 0.82 -29.44
CA LEU A 84 -2.69 1.52 -30.39
C LEU A 84 -3.88 2.28 -29.78
N GLY A 85 -4.06 2.26 -28.45
CA GLY A 85 -5.17 2.93 -27.77
C GLY A 85 -6.51 2.29 -28.15
N GLU A 86 -6.80 1.11 -27.64
CA GLU A 86 -8.02 0.36 -27.95
C GLU A 86 -8.87 0.14 -26.71
N ILE A 87 -10.19 0.10 -26.89
CA ILE A 87 -11.16 -0.30 -25.87
C ILE A 87 -11.62 -1.73 -26.16
N ALA A 88 -11.58 -2.58 -25.14
CA ALA A 88 -12.13 -3.92 -25.26
C ALA A 88 -13.67 -3.85 -25.16
N LYS A 89 -14.36 -4.34 -26.19
CA LYS A 89 -15.79 -4.61 -26.14
C LYS A 89 -15.99 -6.02 -25.62
N THR A 90 -16.83 -6.18 -24.60
CA THR A 90 -17.16 -7.48 -24.01
C THR A 90 -18.65 -7.76 -24.11
N GLU A 91 -18.99 -9.03 -24.28
CA GLU A 91 -20.39 -9.48 -24.23
C GLU A 91 -20.79 -9.76 -22.78
N MET A 92 -21.85 -9.11 -22.29
CA MET A 92 -22.36 -9.32 -20.92
C MET A 92 -22.70 -10.78 -20.61
N SER A 93 -23.10 -11.57 -21.62
CA SER A 93 -23.51 -12.97 -21.44
C SER A 93 -22.36 -13.92 -21.13
N THR A 94 -21.15 -13.62 -21.62
CA THR A 94 -19.98 -14.51 -21.53
C THR A 94 -18.82 -13.89 -20.78
N GLY A 95 -18.78 -12.55 -20.66
CA GLY A 95 -17.63 -11.81 -20.14
C GLY A 95 -16.41 -11.84 -21.08
N GLU A 96 -16.54 -12.48 -22.24
CA GLU A 96 -15.47 -12.60 -23.22
C GLU A 96 -15.32 -11.31 -24.02
N ILE A 97 -14.08 -10.99 -24.37
CA ILE A 97 -13.75 -9.88 -25.26
C ILE A 97 -14.22 -10.27 -26.66
N SER A 98 -15.25 -9.59 -27.15
CA SER A 98 -15.80 -9.78 -28.49
C SER A 98 -15.05 -8.98 -29.55
N GLY A 99 -14.26 -7.98 -29.14
CA GLY A 99 -13.34 -7.28 -30.03
C GLY A 99 -12.69 -6.07 -29.38
N TYR A 100 -11.79 -5.44 -30.12
CA TYR A 100 -11.13 -4.20 -29.74
C TYR A 100 -11.59 -3.08 -30.68
N LEU A 101 -11.89 -1.91 -30.10
CA LEU A 101 -12.34 -0.74 -30.83
C LEU A 101 -11.28 0.36 -30.74
N PRO A 102 -10.87 0.96 -31.87
CA PRO A 102 -9.88 2.03 -31.86
C PRO A 102 -10.43 3.27 -31.18
N VAL A 103 -9.59 3.90 -30.36
CA VAL A 103 -9.95 5.10 -29.59
C VAL A 103 -9.33 6.33 -30.22
N THR A 104 -10.12 7.41 -30.25
CA THR A 104 -9.61 8.76 -30.48
C THR A 104 -9.54 9.49 -29.13
N ARG A 105 -8.39 10.11 -28.82
CA ARG A 105 -8.19 10.90 -27.60
C ARG A 105 -8.17 12.40 -27.93
N ASN A 106 -8.96 13.17 -27.20
CA ASN A 106 -8.96 14.64 -27.23
C ASN A 106 -8.86 15.18 -25.80
N GLY A 107 -7.65 15.50 -25.38
CA GLY A 107 -7.35 15.82 -23.98
C GLY A 107 -7.70 14.66 -23.06
N ASP A 108 -8.57 14.93 -22.09
CA ASP A 108 -9.04 13.97 -21.09
C ASP A 108 -10.28 13.18 -21.57
N ILE A 109 -10.75 13.40 -22.80
CA ILE A 109 -11.85 12.63 -23.37
C ILE A 109 -11.30 11.57 -24.31
N ILE A 110 -11.74 10.33 -24.08
CA ILE A 110 -11.55 9.25 -25.05
C ILE A 110 -12.88 8.93 -25.70
N SER A 111 -12.85 8.60 -27.00
CA SER A 111 -14.04 8.33 -27.79
C SER A 111 -13.81 7.17 -28.74
N TRP A 112 -14.84 6.37 -28.97
CA TRP A 112 -14.82 5.26 -29.92
C TRP A 112 -16.16 5.17 -30.63
N LYS A 113 -16.15 4.61 -31.85
CA LYS A 113 -17.37 4.45 -32.65
C LYS A 113 -17.97 3.07 -32.43
N ASP A 114 -19.27 3.00 -32.19
CA ASP A 114 -20.00 1.74 -32.11
C ASP A 114 -21.50 1.94 -32.41
N ASP A 115 -22.21 0.82 -32.59
CA ASP A 115 -23.64 0.76 -32.82
C ASP A 115 -24.37 0.00 -31.71
N ILE A 116 -25.44 0.59 -31.15
CA ILE A 116 -26.23 -0.02 -30.08
C ILE A 116 -27.70 -0.15 -30.51
N GLY A 117 -28.21 -1.39 -30.53
CA GLY A 117 -29.59 -1.69 -30.90
C GLY A 117 -30.61 -1.27 -29.84
N THR A 118 -31.85 -1.06 -30.27
CA THR A 118 -33.00 -0.88 -29.38
C THR A 118 -33.43 -2.26 -28.86
N ASN A 119 -33.39 -2.47 -27.54
CA ASN A 119 -33.72 -3.76 -26.88
C ASN A 119 -32.64 -4.85 -26.94
N THR A 120 -31.38 -4.51 -27.21
CA THR A 120 -30.26 -5.45 -27.02
C THR A 120 -29.79 -5.44 -25.57
N ILE A 121 -29.12 -6.52 -25.16
CA ILE A 121 -28.30 -6.51 -23.95
C ILE A 121 -27.28 -5.36 -24.08
N ALA A 122 -27.10 -4.59 -23.01
CA ALA A 122 -26.18 -3.47 -23.01
C ALA A 122 -24.75 -3.98 -23.26
N PRO A 123 -24.04 -3.52 -24.32
CA PRO A 123 -22.64 -3.88 -24.49
C PRO A 123 -21.80 -3.33 -23.34
N LEU A 124 -20.76 -4.08 -22.98
CA LEU A 124 -19.76 -3.66 -22.01
C LEU A 124 -18.51 -3.18 -22.74
N TYR A 125 -17.90 -2.14 -22.20
CA TYR A 125 -16.64 -1.60 -22.68
C TYR A 125 -15.67 -1.50 -21.51
N VAL A 126 -14.45 -2.00 -21.71
CA VAL A 126 -13.39 -1.97 -20.71
C VAL A 126 -12.31 -1.01 -21.15
N VAL A 127 -11.97 -0.08 -20.26
CA VAL A 127 -10.87 0.89 -20.41
C VAL A 127 -9.87 0.62 -19.30
N GLU A 128 -8.63 0.32 -19.65
CA GLU A 128 -7.56 0.12 -18.67
C GLU A 128 -6.49 1.20 -18.86
N TYR A 129 -6.04 1.80 -17.76
CA TYR A 129 -5.01 2.83 -17.80
C TYR A 129 -4.22 2.89 -16.50
N THR A 130 -2.97 3.37 -16.60
CA THR A 130 -2.20 3.76 -15.42
C THR A 130 -2.25 5.26 -15.24
N LEU A 131 -2.35 5.72 -14.00
CA LEU A 131 -2.30 7.13 -13.65
C LEU A 131 -1.07 7.40 -12.79
N PRO A 132 -0.16 8.31 -13.19
CA PRO A 132 0.90 8.79 -12.32
C PRO A 132 0.31 9.35 -11.03
N SER A 133 0.73 8.80 -9.91
CA SER A 133 0.19 9.10 -8.59
C SER A 133 1.33 9.20 -7.60
N LYS A 134 2.08 10.31 -7.70
CA LYS A 134 3.10 10.64 -6.72
C LYS A 134 2.42 11.00 -5.41
N PRO A 135 2.76 10.33 -4.29
CA PRO A 135 2.17 10.67 -3.01
C PRO A 135 2.53 12.11 -2.62
N GLU A 136 1.53 12.92 -2.31
CA GLU A 136 1.70 14.30 -1.87
C GLU A 136 1.57 14.41 -0.35
N GLY A 137 2.36 15.29 0.28
CA GLY A 137 2.36 15.51 1.74
C GLY A 137 3.60 14.96 2.45
N MET A 138 4.07 15.68 3.48
CA MET A 138 5.26 15.28 4.26
C MET A 138 5.00 14.13 5.25
N LEU A 139 3.78 14.05 5.80
CA LEU A 139 3.43 13.11 6.88
C LEU A 139 2.34 12.11 6.47
N ASN A 140 1.34 12.57 5.72
CA ASN A 140 0.27 11.72 5.18
C ASN A 140 0.37 11.76 3.66
N LYS A 141 1.16 10.85 3.12
CA LYS A 141 1.32 10.64 1.68
C LYS A 141 -0.02 10.21 1.09
N ALA A 142 -0.69 11.14 0.41
CA ALA A 142 -1.99 10.90 -0.22
C ALA A 142 -1.84 10.77 -1.74
N ARG A 143 -2.55 9.80 -2.30
CA ARG A 143 -2.70 9.56 -3.72
C ARG A 143 -4.09 10.02 -4.13
N ASN A 144 -4.17 10.82 -5.19
CA ASN A 144 -5.43 11.40 -5.62
C ASN A 144 -5.87 10.81 -6.96
N TYR A 145 -7.15 10.55 -7.07
CA TYR A 145 -7.81 10.13 -8.30
C TYR A 145 -9.06 11.00 -8.49
N GLN A 146 -9.22 11.54 -9.69
CA GLN A 146 -10.40 12.33 -10.06
C GLN A 146 -11.14 11.55 -11.15
N LYS A 147 -12.46 11.67 -11.18
CA LYS A 147 -13.28 11.16 -12.27
C LYS A 147 -14.46 12.07 -12.54
N VAL A 148 -14.55 12.57 -13.77
CA VAL A 148 -15.69 13.34 -14.27
C VAL A 148 -16.66 12.41 -15.02
N PHE A 149 -17.96 12.47 -14.68
CA PHE A 149 -18.99 11.64 -15.31
C PHE A 149 -19.75 12.38 -16.40
N LEU A 150 -20.23 13.59 -16.14
CA LEU A 150 -21.08 14.33 -17.07
C LEU A 150 -20.27 15.03 -18.16
N TYR A 151 -20.13 16.34 -18.11
CA TYR A 151 -19.53 17.09 -19.20
C TYR A 151 -17.99 17.07 -19.11
N PRO A 152 -17.22 16.87 -20.21
CA PRO A 152 -17.64 16.71 -21.61
C PRO A 152 -17.90 15.26 -22.09
N ALA A 153 -17.85 14.25 -21.22
CA ALA A 153 -17.92 12.84 -21.61
C ALA A 153 -19.35 12.31 -21.86
N LEU A 154 -20.28 12.56 -20.95
CA LEU A 154 -21.67 12.11 -20.98
C LEU A 154 -22.63 13.30 -20.92
N THR A 155 -23.74 13.18 -21.64
CA THR A 155 -24.85 14.15 -21.63
C THR A 155 -25.86 13.88 -20.51
N LYS A 156 -25.83 12.69 -19.92
CA LYS A 156 -26.76 12.21 -18.88
C LYS A 156 -25.99 11.51 -17.76
N GLN A 157 -26.54 11.60 -16.55
CA GLN A 157 -25.94 10.98 -15.36
C GLN A 157 -25.96 9.46 -15.50
N PRO A 158 -24.90 8.76 -15.08
CA PRO A 158 -24.92 7.31 -15.03
C PRO A 158 -26.04 6.83 -14.10
N SER A 159 -26.69 5.71 -14.45
CA SER A 159 -27.75 5.15 -13.60
C SER A 159 -27.18 4.52 -12.32
N MET A 160 -25.97 3.97 -12.39
CA MET A 160 -25.22 3.41 -11.27
C MET A 160 -23.73 3.72 -11.45
N VAL A 161 -23.08 4.13 -10.35
CA VAL A 161 -21.62 4.23 -10.25
C VAL A 161 -21.17 3.30 -9.14
N GLN A 162 -20.17 2.48 -9.43
CA GLN A 162 -19.51 1.62 -8.45
C GLN A 162 -18.02 1.89 -8.48
N VAL A 163 -17.43 2.17 -7.32
CA VAL A 163 -15.99 2.32 -7.15
C VAL A 163 -15.51 1.18 -6.27
N LYS A 164 -14.68 0.30 -6.85
CA LYS A 164 -13.96 -0.75 -6.13
C LYS A 164 -12.52 -0.30 -5.95
N LEU A 165 -12.06 -0.25 -4.71
CA LEU A 165 -10.70 0.15 -4.36
C LEU A 165 -9.97 -1.01 -3.69
N THR A 166 -8.93 -1.53 -4.33
CA THR A 166 -7.99 -2.47 -3.73
C THR A 166 -6.91 -1.70 -2.98
N ARG A 167 -6.82 -1.91 -1.67
CA ARG A 167 -5.94 -1.15 -0.77
C ARG A 167 -5.24 -2.03 0.26
N SER A 168 -4.14 -1.52 0.82
CA SER A 168 -3.55 -2.09 2.04
C SER A 168 -4.43 -1.81 3.26
N GLN A 169 -4.37 -2.69 4.25
CA GLN A 169 -5.10 -2.50 5.51
C GLN A 169 -4.71 -1.20 6.20
N GLY A 170 -5.70 -0.52 6.81
CA GLY A 170 -5.49 0.75 7.54
C GLY A 170 -5.40 2.00 6.66
N THR A 171 -5.43 1.88 5.33
CA THR A 171 -5.46 3.02 4.41
C THR A 171 -6.72 3.86 4.65
N ASN A 172 -6.57 5.17 4.78
CA ASN A 172 -7.71 6.07 4.90
C ASN A 172 -8.20 6.50 3.51
N ILE A 173 -9.53 6.52 3.33
CA ILE A 173 -10.19 6.78 2.05
C ILE A 173 -11.16 7.94 2.25
N VAL A 174 -11.01 8.97 1.43
CA VAL A 174 -11.93 10.11 1.38
C VAL A 174 -12.47 10.22 -0.05
N ILE A 175 -13.79 10.25 -0.21
CA ILE A 175 -14.45 10.44 -1.51
C ILE A 175 -15.34 11.67 -1.41
N THR A 176 -15.08 12.65 -2.29
CA THR A 176 -15.79 13.92 -2.34
C THR A 176 -16.35 14.20 -3.72
N ASP A 177 -17.40 15.01 -3.81
CA ASP A 177 -17.96 15.50 -5.08
C ASP A 177 -17.20 16.71 -5.65
N GLU A 178 -17.74 17.31 -6.73
CA GLU A 178 -17.19 18.53 -7.35
C GLU A 178 -17.15 19.76 -6.42
N THR A 179 -17.91 19.75 -5.32
CA THR A 179 -17.96 20.83 -4.32
C THR A 179 -17.10 20.56 -3.09
N GLY A 180 -16.44 19.40 -3.03
CA GLY A 180 -15.64 18.95 -1.90
C GLY A 180 -16.44 18.34 -0.75
N ASN A 181 -17.74 18.07 -0.95
CA ASN A 181 -18.56 17.42 0.07
C ASN A 181 -18.36 15.91 0.02
N SER A 182 -18.30 15.25 1.19
CA SER A 182 -18.23 13.79 1.26
C SER A 182 -19.46 13.16 0.62
N VAL A 183 -19.25 12.18 -0.26
CA VAL A 183 -20.34 11.41 -0.91
C VAL A 183 -20.52 10.02 -0.31
N LEU A 184 -19.71 9.66 0.69
CA LEU A 184 -19.71 8.35 1.32
C LEU A 184 -21.08 8.00 1.92
N ASP A 185 -21.72 8.94 2.61
CA ASP A 185 -23.01 8.73 3.28
C ASP A 185 -24.19 8.56 2.31
N SER A 186 -24.01 8.96 1.05
CA SER A 186 -25.03 8.83 0.01
C SER A 186 -24.94 7.52 -0.77
N GLY A 187 -23.88 6.73 -0.53
CA GLY A 187 -23.66 5.43 -1.17
C GLY A 187 -23.84 4.26 -0.20
N SER A 188 -23.75 3.06 -0.76
CA SER A 188 -23.61 1.84 0.03
C SER A 188 -22.14 1.40 0.07
N LEU A 189 -21.67 1.01 1.25
CA LEU A 189 -20.32 0.54 1.51
C LEU A 189 -20.32 -0.96 1.75
N ARG A 190 -19.43 -1.67 1.05
CA ARG A 190 -19.13 -3.09 1.29
C ARG A 190 -17.63 -3.29 1.35
N GLU A 191 -17.13 -3.91 2.41
CA GLU A 191 -15.73 -4.31 2.52
C GLU A 191 -15.59 -5.81 2.24
N GLU A 192 -14.65 -6.18 1.37
CA GLU A 192 -14.38 -7.56 0.96
C GLU A 192 -12.87 -7.80 0.95
N ASN A 193 -12.34 -8.47 1.98
CA ASN A 193 -10.89 -8.72 2.14
C ASN A 193 -10.07 -7.41 2.12
N ASN A 194 -9.34 -7.17 1.02
CA ASN A 194 -8.52 -5.98 0.77
C ASN A 194 -9.23 -4.96 -0.13
N ASP A 195 -10.45 -5.26 -0.56
CA ASP A 195 -11.25 -4.41 -1.44
C ASP A 195 -12.30 -3.65 -0.62
N VAL A 196 -12.53 -2.40 -1.01
CA VAL A 196 -13.64 -1.60 -0.54
C VAL A 196 -14.47 -1.18 -1.72
N ILE A 197 -15.78 -1.42 -1.66
CA ILE A 197 -16.70 -1.18 -2.74
C ILE A 197 -17.72 -0.15 -2.28
N TYR A 198 -17.75 0.96 -3.01
CA TYR A 198 -18.74 2.02 -2.87
C TYR A 198 -19.70 1.95 -4.05
N THR A 199 -21.00 1.94 -3.80
CA THR A 199 -22.01 1.91 -4.86
C THR A 199 -23.04 3.01 -4.67
N TRP A 200 -23.29 3.80 -5.72
CA TRP A 200 -24.30 4.85 -5.76
C TRP A 200 -25.29 4.57 -6.89
N ASP A 201 -26.57 4.47 -6.52
CA ASP A 201 -27.68 4.42 -7.46
C ASP A 201 -28.14 5.85 -7.78
N MET A 202 -28.24 6.17 -9.06
CA MET A 202 -28.60 7.50 -9.57
C MET A 202 -27.80 8.64 -8.88
N PRO A 203 -26.46 8.61 -8.94
CA PRO A 203 -25.61 9.58 -8.28
C PRO A 203 -25.96 11.00 -8.70
N ARG A 204 -26.05 11.92 -7.74
CA ARG A 204 -26.38 13.34 -8.00
C ARG A 204 -25.16 14.22 -8.28
N PHE A 205 -23.97 13.73 -7.93
CA PHE A 205 -22.70 14.40 -8.23
C PHE A 205 -22.36 14.27 -9.72
N LYS A 206 -21.48 15.14 -10.19
CA LYS A 206 -20.98 15.14 -11.58
C LYS A 206 -19.58 14.61 -11.68
N GLU A 207 -18.87 14.61 -10.57
CA GLU A 207 -17.48 14.24 -10.42
C GLU A 207 -17.27 13.55 -9.08
N ILE A 208 -16.27 12.68 -9.00
CA ILE A 208 -15.72 12.23 -7.72
C ILE A 208 -14.22 12.57 -7.66
N ASN A 209 -13.80 12.94 -6.46
CA ASN A 209 -12.42 13.10 -6.05
C ASN A 209 -12.15 12.12 -4.92
N LEU A 210 -11.29 11.15 -5.20
CA LEU A 210 -10.84 10.12 -4.28
C LEU A 210 -9.44 10.46 -3.78
N SER A 211 -9.26 10.49 -2.47
CA SER A 211 -7.97 10.59 -1.81
C SER A 211 -7.70 9.32 -1.00
N ILE A 212 -6.57 8.70 -1.28
CA ILE A 212 -6.11 7.45 -0.68
C ILE A 212 -4.83 7.77 0.08
N SER A 213 -4.87 7.80 1.40
CA SER A 213 -3.70 8.11 2.21
C SER A 213 -3.23 6.90 3.00
N GLU A 214 -1.91 6.71 3.02
CA GLU A 214 -1.26 5.66 3.81
C GLU A 214 -1.68 5.74 5.29
N PRO A 215 -1.76 4.60 5.99
CA PRO A 215 -1.99 4.60 7.43
C PRO A 215 -0.93 5.47 8.11
N ALA A 216 -1.35 6.28 9.08
CA ALA A 216 -0.41 7.00 9.93
C ALA A 216 0.56 5.98 10.56
N ILE A 217 1.87 6.25 10.47
CA ILE A 217 2.90 5.36 11.01
C ILE A 217 2.56 5.08 12.47
N ALA A 218 2.43 3.80 12.81
CA ALA A 218 2.10 3.39 14.16
C ALA A 218 3.13 3.97 15.15
N PRO A 219 2.70 4.51 16.31
CA PRO A 219 3.62 5.06 17.31
C PRO A 219 4.71 4.07 17.72
N SER A 220 4.44 2.77 17.67
CA SER A 220 5.39 1.69 17.94
C SER A 220 6.56 1.67 16.97
N THR A 221 6.31 1.87 15.67
CA THR A 221 7.35 1.93 14.65
C THR A 221 8.24 3.17 14.84
N ILE A 222 7.63 4.30 15.18
CA ILE A 222 8.36 5.53 15.53
C ILE A 222 9.22 5.32 16.78
N ALA A 223 8.69 4.63 17.80
CA ALA A 223 9.42 4.32 19.02
C ALA A 223 10.64 3.43 18.76
N ILE A 224 10.55 2.46 17.85
CA ILE A 224 11.69 1.63 17.43
C ILE A 224 12.76 2.48 16.77
N TYR A 225 12.40 3.35 15.82
CA TYR A 225 13.35 4.24 15.17
C TYR A 225 13.97 5.25 16.14
N ALA A 226 13.20 5.77 17.10
CA ALA A 226 13.69 6.66 18.15
C ALA A 226 14.67 5.96 19.10
N LEU A 227 14.43 4.69 19.42
CA LEU A 227 15.30 3.87 20.27
C LEU A 227 16.62 3.54 19.55
N ILE A 228 16.57 3.18 18.27
CA ILE A 228 17.75 2.98 17.43
C ILE A 228 18.55 4.29 17.29
N GLY A 229 17.87 5.41 16.99
CA GLY A 229 18.51 6.73 16.94
C GLY A 229 19.15 7.11 18.27
N GLY A 230 18.50 6.83 19.39
CA GLY A 230 19.04 7.03 20.73
C GLY A 230 20.30 6.21 21.01
N LEU A 231 20.32 4.93 20.59
CA LEU A 231 21.50 4.06 20.68
C LEU A 231 22.67 4.58 19.84
N ILE A 232 22.42 5.02 18.60
CA ILE A 232 23.45 5.59 17.74
C ILE A 232 24.03 6.86 18.38
N ILE A 233 23.17 7.76 18.88
CA ILE A 233 23.62 8.97 19.59
C ILE A 233 24.43 8.59 20.83
N LEU A 234 24.01 7.59 21.61
CA LEU A 234 24.75 7.11 22.78
C LEU A 234 26.14 6.58 22.40
N VAL A 235 26.24 5.77 21.35
CA VAL A 235 27.52 5.23 20.85
C VAL A 235 28.44 6.34 20.36
N LEU A 236 27.91 7.32 19.63
CA LEU A 236 28.69 8.47 19.13
C LEU A 236 29.06 9.46 20.24
N ALA A 237 28.20 9.63 21.24
CA ALA A 237 28.46 10.50 22.40
C ALA A 237 29.36 9.82 23.44
N TYR A 238 29.39 8.50 23.49
CA TYR A 238 30.15 7.73 24.48
C TYR A 238 31.65 8.08 24.50
N PRO A 239 32.39 8.22 23.38
CA PRO A 239 33.78 8.68 23.40
C PRO A 239 33.96 10.06 24.02
N VAL A 240 33.02 10.98 23.79
CA VAL A 240 33.05 12.36 24.29
C VAL A 240 32.75 12.39 25.79
N ILE A 241 31.73 11.66 26.22
CA ILE A 241 31.32 11.53 27.62
C ILE A 241 32.40 10.79 28.42
N ARG A 242 32.99 9.73 27.86
CA ARG A 242 34.10 8.96 28.45
C ARG A 242 35.34 9.82 28.72
N LYS A 243 35.68 10.73 27.80
CA LYS A 243 36.83 11.65 27.98
C LYS A 243 36.61 12.68 29.10
N LYS A 244 35.36 13.06 29.38
CA LYS A 244 35.04 14.09 30.38
C LYS A 244 34.59 13.53 31.75
N SER A 245 34.35 12.23 31.86
CA SER A 245 33.79 11.60 33.08
C SER A 245 34.78 10.63 33.73
N GLU A 246 35.39 11.04 34.84
CA GLU A 246 36.22 10.18 35.70
C GLU A 246 35.40 9.06 36.37
N ARG A 247 34.10 9.30 36.60
CA ARG A 247 33.17 8.30 37.15
C ARG A 247 32.94 7.12 36.21
N LEU A 248 32.77 7.36 34.91
CA LEU A 248 32.58 6.27 33.95
C LEU A 248 33.85 5.43 33.78
N ARG A 249 35.02 6.10 33.82
CA ARG A 249 36.32 5.45 33.74
C ARG A 249 36.60 4.51 34.93
N SER A 250 36.26 4.95 36.14
CA SER A 250 36.41 4.13 37.36
C SER A 250 35.41 2.97 37.44
N ILE A 251 34.22 3.09 36.84
CA ILE A 251 33.26 1.98 36.73
C ILE A 251 33.75 0.94 35.72
N GLU A 252 34.30 1.35 34.57
CA GLU A 252 34.91 0.43 33.60
C GLU A 252 36.10 -0.34 34.16
N GLU A 253 36.99 0.34 34.88
CA GLU A 253 38.13 -0.33 35.53
C GLU A 253 37.67 -1.34 36.58
N LYS A 254 36.63 -1.02 37.36
CA LYS A 254 36.04 -1.97 38.32
C LYS A 254 35.41 -3.18 37.64
N LEU A 255 34.69 -2.98 36.52
CA LEU A 255 34.07 -4.07 35.76
C LEU A 255 35.13 -4.96 35.11
N LYS A 256 36.15 -4.36 34.50
CA LYS A 256 37.27 -5.09 33.88
C LYS A 256 38.05 -5.91 34.91
N ASN A 257 38.31 -5.35 36.09
CA ASN A 257 38.97 -6.05 37.18
C ASN A 257 38.09 -7.14 37.83
N SER A 258 36.76 -7.04 37.72
CA SER A 258 35.84 -8.06 38.22
C SER A 258 35.68 -9.27 37.30
N LEU A 259 35.93 -9.10 35.98
CA LEU A 259 35.90 -10.20 35.00
C LEU A 259 37.23 -10.94 34.84
N GLU A 260 38.36 -10.37 35.23
CA GLU A 260 39.65 -11.07 35.30
C GLU A 260 39.76 -11.90 36.60
N LYS A 261 38.98 -12.98 36.72
CA LYS A 261 39.11 -13.93 37.83
C LYS A 261 40.16 -15.01 37.50
N LYS A 262 41.35 -14.89 38.09
CA LYS A 262 42.35 -15.97 38.20
C LYS A 262 41.73 -17.21 38.90
N PRO A 263 42.08 -18.45 38.50
CA PRO A 263 41.69 -19.63 39.25
C PRO A 263 42.59 -19.78 40.46
N THR A 264 42.05 -20.14 41.63
CA THR A 264 42.53 -21.21 42.54
C THR A 264 41.83 -21.14 43.91
N ALA A 265 41.05 -22.20 44.17
CA ALA A 265 40.86 -23.00 45.38
C ALA A 265 40.61 -22.41 46.80
N ALA A 266 39.68 -23.13 47.45
CA ALA A 266 39.56 -23.48 48.87
C ALA A 266 38.63 -22.63 49.78
N SER A 267 37.52 -23.30 50.16
CA SER A 267 36.49 -23.09 51.20
C SER A 267 37.04 -22.96 52.65
N PRO A 268 36.23 -22.85 53.74
CA PRO A 268 34.77 -22.65 53.89
C PRO A 268 34.33 -21.66 55.02
N GLU A 269 32.99 -21.58 55.23
CA GLU A 269 32.26 -21.19 56.47
C GLU A 269 32.22 -19.68 56.81
N GLU A 270 31.09 -19.02 57.14
CA GLU A 270 30.06 -19.37 58.14
C GLU A 270 28.75 -18.53 57.97
N ALA A 271 27.68 -18.96 58.65
CA ALA A 271 26.27 -18.57 58.58
C ALA A 271 25.91 -17.17 59.11
N ASN A 272 24.74 -16.62 58.74
CA ASN A 272 23.60 -16.50 59.68
C ASN A 272 22.28 -16.06 59.02
N GLU A 273 21.20 -16.57 59.61
CA GLU A 273 19.77 -16.50 59.28
C GLU A 273 19.12 -15.13 59.52
N GLN A 274 18.00 -14.84 58.83
CA GLN A 274 16.82 -14.28 59.51
C GLN A 274 15.52 -14.41 58.69
N GLU A 275 14.45 -14.62 59.46
CA GLU A 275 13.16 -15.26 59.19
C GLU A 275 12.15 -14.52 58.29
N ILE A 276 11.26 -15.35 57.73
CA ILE A 276 9.95 -15.04 57.13
C ILE A 276 8.89 -14.97 58.24
N PRO A 277 7.73 -14.31 58.01
CA PRO A 277 6.51 -15.06 58.30
C PRO A 277 5.45 -14.99 57.19
N GLU A 278 4.77 -16.12 57.10
CA GLU A 278 3.73 -16.56 56.18
C GLU A 278 2.43 -15.76 56.26
N THR A 279 1.58 -15.89 55.23
CA THR A 279 0.13 -16.13 55.43
C THR A 279 -0.50 -16.78 54.18
N THR A 280 -0.84 -18.07 54.35
CA THR A 280 -2.07 -18.79 53.94
C THR A 280 -2.54 -18.86 52.47
N GLU A 281 -2.47 -20.10 51.94
CA GLU A 281 -3.55 -20.97 51.37
C GLU A 281 -4.55 -20.31 50.40
N ASP A 282 -4.79 -20.81 49.17
CA ASP A 282 -5.34 -22.14 48.91
C ASP A 282 -5.11 -22.66 47.46
N GLU A 283 -5.23 -23.98 47.37
CA GLU A 283 -4.93 -24.94 46.30
C GLU A 283 -5.61 -24.73 44.92
N LYS A 284 -4.90 -25.13 43.85
CA LYS A 284 -5.33 -26.27 42.99
C LYS A 284 -4.24 -26.71 42.00
N GLN A 285 -3.81 -27.97 42.18
CA GLN A 285 -3.05 -28.79 41.24
C GLN A 285 -3.79 -28.96 39.91
N VAL A 286 -3.07 -28.98 38.78
CA VAL A 286 -3.05 -30.11 37.83
C VAL A 286 -1.66 -30.18 37.19
N ALA A 287 -1.10 -31.38 37.19
CA ALA A 287 0.18 -31.78 36.64
C ALA A 287 0.26 -31.62 35.10
N ASP A 288 1.45 -31.37 34.57
CA ASP A 288 2.04 -32.33 33.64
C ASP A 288 3.57 -32.21 33.61
N ASP A 289 4.20 -33.36 33.79
CA ASP A 289 5.62 -33.61 33.78
C ASP A 289 6.04 -33.68 32.29
N VAL A 290 6.71 -32.64 31.78
CA VAL A 290 7.28 -32.66 30.42
C VAL A 290 8.78 -32.42 30.51
N ASP A 291 9.48 -33.54 30.35
CA ASP A 291 10.87 -33.72 29.97
C ASP A 291 11.40 -32.54 29.13
N SER A 292 12.08 -31.61 29.79
CA SER A 292 12.51 -30.32 29.24
C SER A 292 13.80 -30.41 28.41
N THR A 293 14.16 -31.62 27.96
CA THR A 293 15.41 -31.87 27.24
C THR A 293 15.24 -31.92 25.73
N GLY A 294 14.03 -32.18 25.21
CA GLY A 294 13.77 -32.28 23.76
C GLY A 294 13.37 -30.98 23.05
N ILE A 295 12.83 -30.00 23.78
CA ILE A 295 12.26 -28.76 23.20
C ILE A 295 13.37 -27.74 22.83
N LEU A 296 14.53 -27.81 23.50
CA LEU A 296 15.63 -26.86 23.32
C LEU A 296 16.43 -27.09 22.03
N THR A 297 16.46 -28.31 21.50
CA THR A 297 17.20 -28.69 20.29
C THR A 297 16.42 -28.43 19.00
N GLU A 298 15.11 -28.66 18.98
CA GLU A 298 14.27 -28.40 17.79
C GLU A 298 14.18 -26.91 17.45
N GLU A 299 14.02 -26.05 18.46
CA GLU A 299 13.97 -24.60 18.26
C GLU A 299 15.32 -24.05 17.78
N GLN A 300 16.43 -24.59 18.29
CA GLN A 300 17.78 -24.26 17.82
C GLN A 300 18.03 -24.74 16.38
N GLU A 301 17.44 -25.87 15.96
CA GLU A 301 17.48 -26.32 14.56
C GLU A 301 16.69 -25.42 13.62
N ARG A 302 15.50 -24.99 14.02
CA ARG A 302 14.69 -24.04 13.26
C ARG A 302 15.43 -22.72 13.05
N GLN A 303 16.01 -22.16 14.12
CA GLN A 303 16.78 -20.92 14.05
C GLN A 303 18.04 -21.06 13.19
N ASN A 304 18.73 -22.21 13.22
CA ASN A 304 19.89 -22.47 12.35
C ASN A 304 19.50 -22.51 10.87
N ASN A 305 18.37 -23.17 10.56
CA ASN A 305 17.87 -23.26 9.18
C ASN A 305 17.39 -21.90 8.66
N ASP A 306 16.69 -21.12 9.47
CA ASP A 306 16.25 -19.76 9.10
C ASP A 306 17.44 -18.84 8.78
N LEU A 307 18.51 -18.89 9.59
CA LEU A 307 19.73 -18.13 9.33
C LEU A 307 20.44 -18.57 8.05
N ARG A 308 20.40 -19.87 7.70
CA ARG A 308 20.95 -20.37 6.43
C ARG A 308 20.15 -19.91 5.21
N ILE A 309 18.82 -19.80 5.34
CA ILE A 309 17.95 -19.26 4.30
C ILE A 309 18.29 -17.78 4.07
N LYS A 310 18.38 -17.00 5.16
CA LYS A 310 18.77 -15.58 5.11
C LYS A 310 20.17 -15.36 4.52
N LEU A 311 21.12 -16.26 4.79
CA LEU A 311 22.46 -16.21 4.19
C LEU A 311 22.40 -16.42 2.66
N ASN A 312 21.55 -17.33 2.20
CA ASN A 312 21.38 -17.61 0.76
C ASN A 312 20.65 -16.46 0.04
N GLU A 313 19.64 -15.85 0.68
CA GLU A 313 19.00 -14.63 0.18
C GLU A 313 19.99 -13.47 0.08
N LEU A 314 20.83 -13.29 1.10
CA LEU A 314 21.89 -12.28 1.12
C LEU A 314 22.91 -12.47 -0.01
N GLU A 315 23.33 -13.71 -0.28
CA GLU A 315 24.22 -14.04 -1.41
C GLU A 315 23.56 -13.75 -2.77
N LYS A 316 22.25 -13.99 -2.89
CA LYS A 316 21.49 -13.69 -4.10
C LYS A 316 21.34 -12.17 -4.31
N ASP A 317 21.08 -11.42 -3.25
CA ASP A 317 20.94 -9.97 -3.31
C ASP A 317 22.26 -9.30 -3.69
N TYR A 318 23.38 -9.79 -3.13
CA TYR A 318 24.72 -9.37 -3.51
C TYR A 318 25.05 -9.70 -4.98
N ALA A 319 24.79 -10.93 -5.42
CA ALA A 319 25.02 -11.35 -6.81
C ALA A 319 24.14 -10.58 -7.83
N SER A 320 22.98 -10.07 -7.39
CA SER A 320 22.09 -9.24 -8.21
C SER A 320 22.48 -7.76 -8.27
N GLY A 321 23.50 -7.33 -7.50
CA GLY A 321 23.94 -5.94 -7.43
C GLY A 321 23.02 -5.02 -6.61
N ASN A 322 22.11 -5.59 -5.82
CA ASN A 322 21.18 -4.86 -4.97
C ASN A 322 21.75 -4.52 -3.58
N MET A 323 23.02 -4.85 -3.31
CA MET A 323 23.67 -4.68 -2.01
C MET A 323 25.10 -4.16 -2.20
N LEU A 324 25.52 -3.27 -1.30
CA LEU A 324 26.90 -2.76 -1.26
C LEU A 324 27.85 -3.78 -0.62
N ASP A 325 29.11 -3.78 -1.04
CA ASP A 325 30.14 -4.71 -0.52
C ASP A 325 30.25 -4.63 1.02
N GLU A 326 30.17 -3.43 1.59
CA GLU A 326 30.26 -3.22 3.04
C GLU A 326 29.05 -3.79 3.80
N GLU A 327 27.84 -3.64 3.24
CA GLU A 327 26.60 -4.14 3.84
C GLU A 327 26.53 -5.67 3.77
N TYR A 328 27.02 -6.25 2.67
CA TYR A 328 27.12 -7.69 2.48
C TYR A 328 28.05 -8.34 3.52
N GLU A 329 29.27 -7.81 3.68
CA GLU A 329 30.25 -8.38 4.62
C GLU A 329 29.79 -8.26 6.09
N GLU A 330 29.13 -7.16 6.46
CA GLU A 330 28.60 -6.98 7.82
C GLU A 330 27.47 -7.98 8.13
N LEU A 331 26.48 -8.10 7.23
CA LEU A 331 25.35 -9.01 7.39
C LEU A 331 25.78 -10.48 7.34
N ARG A 332 26.67 -10.83 6.41
CA ARG A 332 27.25 -12.17 6.29
C ARG A 332 28.02 -12.55 7.53
N GLY A 333 28.85 -11.64 8.05
CA GLY A 333 29.57 -11.83 9.31
C GLY A 333 28.64 -12.06 10.50
N SER A 334 27.56 -11.28 10.59
CA SER A 334 26.54 -11.41 11.64
C SER A 334 25.81 -12.76 11.60
N TYR A 335 25.35 -13.21 10.43
CA TYR A 335 24.65 -14.48 10.29
C TYR A 335 25.57 -15.68 10.56
N LEU A 336 26.81 -15.65 10.08
CA LEU A 336 27.79 -16.70 10.37
C LEU A 336 28.11 -16.77 11.87
N ALA A 337 28.28 -15.63 12.54
CA ALA A 337 28.53 -15.59 13.99
C ALA A 337 27.34 -16.15 14.79
N GLN A 338 26.10 -15.90 14.35
CA GLN A 338 24.91 -16.46 14.98
C GLN A 338 24.79 -17.98 14.76
N ILE A 339 25.07 -18.47 13.55
CA ILE A 339 25.13 -19.91 13.26
C ILE A 339 26.20 -20.60 14.11
N GLU A 340 27.39 -19.99 14.24
CA GLU A 340 28.48 -20.53 15.07
C GLU A 340 28.08 -20.57 16.55
N LYS A 341 27.38 -19.54 17.05
CA LYS A 341 26.89 -19.49 18.43
C LYS A 341 25.85 -20.58 18.70
N ILE A 342 24.93 -20.82 17.77
CA ILE A 342 23.94 -21.91 17.87
C ILE A 342 24.65 -23.27 17.83
N ASN A 343 25.62 -23.47 16.93
CA ASN A 343 26.38 -24.72 16.86
C ASN A 343 27.18 -24.98 18.14
N LYS A 344 27.82 -23.95 18.72
CA LYS A 344 28.52 -24.07 20.02
C LYS A 344 27.58 -24.40 21.18
N MET A 345 26.33 -23.96 21.12
CA MET A 345 25.31 -24.34 22.11
C MET A 345 24.86 -25.80 21.93
N LYS A 346 24.85 -26.32 20.70
CA LYS A 346 24.60 -27.74 20.42
C LYS A 346 25.74 -28.68 20.82
N GLU A 347 26.99 -28.22 20.73
CA GLU A 347 28.18 -29.02 21.06
C GLU A 347 28.54 -29.05 22.55
N ARG A 348 27.83 -28.29 23.41
CA ARG A 348 27.97 -28.40 24.86
C ARG A 348 26.93 -29.42 25.38
N PRO A 349 27.32 -30.69 25.65
CA PRO A 349 26.45 -31.56 26.43
C PRO A 349 26.26 -30.95 27.83
N GLY A 350 25.01 -30.94 28.30
CA GLY A 350 24.67 -30.63 29.68
C GLY A 350 25.28 -31.63 30.65
#